data_AF-A0A949P4I8-F1
#
_entry.id   AF-A0A949P4I8-F1
#
_cell.length_a   1.000
_cell.length_b   1.000
_cell.length_c   1.000
_cell.angle_alpha   90.00
_cell.angle_beta   90.00
_cell.angle_gamma   90.00
#
_symmetry.space_group_name_H-M   'P 1'
#
loop_
_entity.id
_entity.type
_entity.pdbx_description
1 polymer ?
#
loop_
_entity_poly.entity_id
_entity_poly.type
_entity_poly.pdbx_seq_one_letter_code
_entity_poly.pdbx_strand_id
1 'polypeptide(L)' 'MSKKYNVAVVGATGAVGETMISILEERDFPIENLYALASSRSAGK' A
#
# COMPACT_ATOMS: atom_id res chain seq x y z
N MET A 1 6.21 -22.93 -1.36
CA MET A 1 5.36 -21.73 -1.54
C MET A 1 6.13 -20.53 -1.04
N SER A 2 6.17 -19.42 -1.79
CA SER A 2 6.72 -18.16 -1.30
C SER A 2 5.86 -17.66 -0.14
N LYS A 3 6.50 -17.17 0.93
CA LYS A 3 5.79 -16.58 2.06
C LYS A 3 5.15 -15.27 1.59
N LYS A 4 3.83 -15.14 1.78
CA LYS A 4 3.11 -13.91 1.49
C LYS A 4 2.93 -13.05 2.74
N TYR A 5 2.74 -11.75 2.55
CA TYR A 5 2.69 -10.77 3.62
C TYR A 5 1.42 -9.94 3.60
N ASN A 6 0.91 -9.61 4.78
CA ASN A 6 -0.08 -8.55 4.95
C ASN A 6 0.68 -7.22 5.07
N VAL A 7 0.40 -6.28 4.18
CA VAL A 7 1.12 -5.00 4.06
C VAL A 7 0.15 -3.86 4.32
N ALA A 8 0.52 -2.92 5.19
CA ALA A 8 -0.23 -1.69 5.41
C ALA A 8 0.61 -0.49 4.96
N VAL A 9 0.06 0.36 4.09
CA VAL A 9 0.68 1.60 3.64
C VAL A 9 -0.03 2.76 4.32
N VAL A 10 0.66 3.44 5.25
CA VAL A 10 0.12 4.59 5.97
C VAL A 10 0.44 5.87 5.18
N GLY A 11 -0.59 6.69 4.93
CA GLY A 11 -0.48 7.82 4.01
C GLY A 11 -0.59 7.40 2.54
N ALA A 12 -1.37 6.36 2.25
CA ALA A 12 -1.52 5.79 0.91
C ALA A 12 -1.96 6.80 -0.17
N THR A 13 -2.64 7.89 0.21
CA THR A 13 -3.09 8.96 -0.69
C THR A 13 -2.08 10.10 -0.87
N GLY A 14 -0.92 10.04 -0.22
CA GLY A 14 0.17 10.99 -0.45
C GLY A 14 1.08 10.52 -1.57
N ALA A 15 1.85 11.43 -2.17
CA ALA A 15 2.76 11.11 -3.27
C ALA A 15 3.70 9.92 -2.97
N VAL A 16 4.19 9.82 -1.73
CA VAL A 16 5.06 8.70 -1.30
C VAL A 16 4.27 7.40 -1.16
N GLY A 17 3.04 7.45 -0.64
CA GLY A 17 2.18 6.29 -0.45
C GLY A 17 1.76 5.67 -1.79
N GLU A 18 1.37 6.51 -2.75
CA GLU A 18 1.05 6.08 -4.12
C GLU A 18 2.26 5.43 -4.78
N THR A 19 3.42 6.09 -4.73
CA THR A 19 4.67 5.56 -5.29
C THR A 19 5.05 4.21 -4.66
N MET A 20 4.87 4.07 -3.34
CA MET A 20 5.17 2.82 -2.65
C MET A 20 4.29 1.66 -3.15
N ILE A 21 3.00 1.93 -3.38
CA ILE A 21 2.07 0.92 -3.91
C ILE A 21 2.48 0.52 -5.33
N SER A 22 2.81 1.47 -6.20
CA SER A 22 3.30 1.19 -7.56
C SER A 22 4.57 0.32 -7.55
N ILE A 23 5.54 0.63 -6.68
CA ILE A 23 6.77 -0.18 -6.56
C ILE A 23 6.45 -1.60 -6.08
N LEU A 24 5.53 -1.77 -5.13
CA LEU A 24 5.16 -3.10 -4.64
C LEU A 24 4.53 -3.96 -5.75
N GLU A 25 3.74 -3.34 -6.63
CA GLU A 25 3.16 -3.98 -7.81
C GLU A 25 4.22 -4.31 -8.87
N GLU A 26 5.06 -3.35 -9.25
CA GLU A 26 6.15 -3.52 -10.23
C GLU A 26 7.14 -4.63 -9.84
N ARG A 27 7.31 -4.85 -8.53
CA ARG A 27 8.23 -5.85 -8.00
C ARG A 27 7.61 -7.23 -7.77
N ASP A 28 6.34 -7.41 -8.13
CA ASP A 28 5.56 -8.61 -7.83
C ASP A 28 5.72 -9.02 -6.35
N PHE A 29 5.69 -8.03 -5.44
CA PHE A 29 5.94 -8.29 -4.04
C PHE A 29 4.87 -9.27 -3.52
N PRO A 30 5.25 -10.33 -2.77
CA PRO A 30 4.31 -11.37 -2.39
C PRO A 30 3.34 -10.88 -1.30
N ILE A 31 2.29 -10.17 -1.72
CA ILE A 31 1.23 -9.66 -0.87
C ILE A 31 0.11 -10.69 -0.76
N GLU A 32 -0.36 -10.93 0.46
CA GLU A 32 -1.63 -11.62 0.71
C GLU A 32 -2.77 -10.59 0.83
N ASN A 33 -2.57 -9.54 1.64
CA ASN A 33 -3.53 -8.45 1.78
C ASN A 33 -2.81 -7.09 1.80
N LEU A 34 -3.34 -6.10 1.07
CA LEU A 34 -2.88 -4.72 1.09
C LEU A 34 -3.90 -3.82 1.81
N TYR A 35 -3.45 -3.10 2.82
CA TYR A 35 -4.24 -2.14 3.58
C TYR A 35 -3.76 -0.72 3.27
N ALA A 36 -4.45 -0.03 2.36
CA ALA A 36 -4.18 1.37 2.04
C ALA A 36 -4.84 2.26 3.12
N LEU A 37 -4.03 2.83 4.00
CA LEU A 37 -4.49 3.64 5.12
C LEU A 37 -4.22 5.12 4.81
N ALA A 38 -5.27 5.92 4.80
CA ALA A 38 -5.19 7.37 4.62
C ALA A 38 -5.49 8.09 5.95
N SER A 39 -5.03 9.33 6.07
CA SER A 39 -5.38 10.17 7.22
C SER A 39 -6.88 10.50 7.21
N SER A 40 -7.47 10.77 8.36
CA SER A 40 -8.85 11.25 8.44
C SER A 40 -9.10 12.54 7.66
N ARG A 41 -8.05 13.36 7.44
CA ARG A 41 -8.12 14.60 6.64
C ARG A 41 -8.33 14.33 5.16
N SER A 42 -7.95 13.16 4.68
CA SER A 42 -8.10 12.73 3.28
C SER A 42 -9.21 11.68 3.10
N ALA A 43 -9.95 11.34 4.17
CA ALA A 43 -11.07 10.44 4.08
C ALA A 43 -12.24 11.08 3.31
N GLY A 44 -12.62 10.49 2.18
CA GLY A 44 -13.76 10.94 1.36
C GLY A 44 -13.43 11.95 0.26
N LYS A 45 -12.14 12.19 -0.03
CA LYS A 45 -11.72 12.95 -1.21
C LYS A 45 -11.49 12.03 -2.41
#